data_AF-A0A821ZUT5-F1
#
_entry.id   AF-A0A821ZUT5-F1
#
_cell.length_a   1.000
_cell.length_b   1.000
_cell.length_c   1.000
_cell.angle_alpha   90.00
_cell.angle_beta   90.00
_cell.angle_gamma   90.00
#
_symmetry.space_group_name_H-M   'P 1'
#
loop_
_entity.id
_entity.type
_entity.pdbx_description
1 polymer ?
#
loop_
_entity_poly.entity_id
_entity_poly.type
_entity_poly.pdbx_seq_one_letter_code
_entity_poly.pdbx_strand_id
1 'polypeptide(L)' 'VPAMFTSGYEDYTNHICYITNTYYVNQTQKIPGTRAERQSLQLLYYQWIPFILCFLR' A
#
# COMPACT_ATOMS: atom_id res chain seq x y z
N VAL A 1 7.57 -10.33 -2.71
CA VAL A 1 8.10 -10.48 -1.33
C VAL A 1 9.53 -11.05 -1.42
N PRO A 2 10.34 -11.05 -0.34
CA PRO A 2 11.70 -11.62 -0.38
C PRO A 2 11.69 -13.13 -0.70
N ALA A 3 12.73 -13.61 -1.41
CA ALA A 3 12.81 -15.01 -1.87
C ALA A 3 12.88 -16.05 -0.74
N MET A 4 13.21 -15.63 0.48
CA MET A 4 13.31 -16.48 1.67
C MET A 4 11.97 -16.72 2.38
N PHE A 5 10.89 -16.07 1.95
CA PHE A 5 9.59 -16.21 2.61
C PHE A 5 8.92 -17.53 2.26
N THR A 6 8.35 -18.21 3.26
CA THR A 6 7.44 -19.33 3.01
C THR A 6 6.11 -18.81 2.47
N SER A 7 5.30 -19.69 1.87
CA SER A 7 3.97 -19.32 1.35
C SER A 7 3.10 -18.59 2.38
N GLY A 8 3.12 -19.00 3.65
CA GLY A 8 2.37 -18.31 4.71
C GLY A 8 2.85 -16.88 4.98
N TYR A 9 4.16 -16.61 4.89
CA TYR A 9 4.70 -15.25 5.02
C TYR A 9 4.38 -14.40 3.80
N GLU A 10 4.37 -14.99 2.61
CA GLU A 10 3.93 -14.31 1.39
C GLU A 10 2.47 -13.86 1.50
N ASP A 11 1.56 -14.76 1.87
CA ASP A 11 0.14 -14.44 2.06
C ASP A 11 -0.08 -13.39 3.14
N TYR A 12 0.63 -13.51 4.27
CA TYR A 12 0.57 -12.51 5.35
C TYR A 12 1.01 -11.13 4.86
N THR A 13 2.14 -11.05 4.17
CA THR A 13 2.66 -9.76 3.70
C THR A 13 1.83 -9.16 2.57
N ASN A 14 1.25 -9.97 1.69
CA ASN A 14 0.29 -9.50 0.69
C ASN A 14 -0.96 -8.88 1.36
N HIS A 15 -1.54 -9.57 2.35
CA HIS A 15 -2.69 -9.02 3.08
C HIS A 15 -2.35 -7.72 3.81
N ILE A 16 -1.23 -7.67 4.52
CA ILE A 16 -0.78 -6.45 5.22
C ILE A 16 -0.56 -5.30 4.24
N CYS A 17 0.10 -5.52 3.11
CA CYS A 17 0.31 -4.49 2.09
C CYS A 17 -1.01 -3.98 1.48
N TYR A 18 -2.03 -4.83 1.37
CA TYR A 18 -3.32 -4.45 0.83
C TYR A 18 -4.15 -3.58 1.79
N ILE A 19 -4.18 -3.92 3.08
CA ILE A 19 -4.97 -3.20 4.08
C ILE A 19 -4.28 -1.93 4.59
N THR A 20 -2.96 -1.83 4.46
CA THR A 20 -2.20 -0.64 4.87
C THR A 20 -2.11 0.38 3.73
N ASN A 21 -2.09 1.66 4.07
CA ASN A 21 -1.89 2.73 3.08
C ASN A 21 -0.50 2.61 2.45
N THR A 22 -0.48 2.60 1.12
CA THR A 22 0.75 2.59 0.31
C THR A 22 1.07 4.00 -0.18
N TYR A 23 2.30 4.24 -0.61
CA TYR A 23 2.73 5.51 -1.22
C TYR A 23 3.54 5.23 -2.48
N TYR A 24 3.49 6.15 -3.43
CA TYR A 24 4.26 6.07 -4.67
C TYR A 24 5.52 6.94 -4.59
N VAL A 25 6.62 6.44 -5.14
CA VAL A 25 7.88 7.18 -5.30
C VAL A 25 8.43 6.89 -6.70
N ASN A 26 8.87 7.93 -7.41
CA ASN A 26 9.54 7.76 -8.69
C ASN A 26 10.92 7.09 -8.49
N GLN A 27 11.31 6.21 -9.41
CA GLN A 27 12.59 5.47 -9.32
C GLN A 27 13.83 6.37 -9.27
N THR A 28 13.77 7.60 -9.79
CA THR A 28 14.87 8.59 -9.74
C THR A 28 14.90 9.37 -8.43
N GLN A 29 13.82 9.34 -7.64
CA GLN A 29 13.70 10.10 -6.39
C GLN A 29 14.16 9.28 -5.18
N LYS A 30 14.68 9.97 -4.17
CA LYS A 30 15.07 9.35 -2.89
C LYS A 30 13.83 8.86 -2.15
N ILE A 31 13.93 7.67 -1.55
CA ILE A 31 12.88 7.13 -0.68
C ILE A 31 12.71 8.07 0.54
N PRO A 32 11.47 8.49 0.87
CA PRO A 32 11.20 9.39 1.99
C PRO A 32 11.67 8.78 3.31
N GLY A 33 12.51 9.53 4.03
CA GLY A 33 13.13 9.07 5.27
C GLY A 33 12.16 9.10 6.44
N THR A 34 11.37 10.18 6.55
CA THR A 34 10.49 10.39 7.70
C THR A 34 9.09 9.80 7.49
N ARG A 35 8.40 9.52 8.59
CA ARG A 35 7.01 9.03 8.57
C ARG A 35 6.04 10.08 8.03
N ALA A 36 6.26 11.35 8.36
CA ALA A 36 5.41 12.46 7.92
C ALA A 36 5.44 12.62 6.39
N GLU A 37 6.63 12.55 5.78
CA GLU A 37 6.79 12.59 4.32
C GLU A 37 6.14 11.39 3.62
N ARG A 38 6.19 10.20 4.23
CA ARG A 38 5.48 9.03 3.67
C ARG A 38 3.97 9.20 3.72
N GLN A 39 3.46 9.75 4.82
CA GLN A 39 2.03 9.96 5.02
C GLN A 39 1.43 10.97 4.04
N SER A 40 2.16 12.04 3.70
CA SER A 40 1.69 13.02 2.72
C SER A 40 1.60 12.48 1.29
N LEU A 41 2.32 11.39 1.00
CA LEU A 41 2.36 10.74 -0.32
C LEU A 41 1.44 9.49 -0.40
N GLN A 42 0.62 9.25 0.63
CA GLN A 42 -0.21 8.05 0.70
C GLN A 42 -1.34 8.04 -0.33
N LEU A 43 -1.58 6.87 -0.90
CA LEU A 43 -2.69 6.54 -1.76
C LEU A 43 -3.77 5.88 -0.90
N LEU A 44 -4.87 6.58 -0.66
CA LEU A 44 -5.96 6.06 0.19
C LEU A 44 -7.19 5.60 -0.61
N TYR A 45 -7.30 6.00 -1.88
CA TYR A 45 -8.55 5.86 -2.63
C TYR A 45 -8.90 4.39 -2.94
N TYR A 46 -7.92 3.55 -3.31
CA TYR A 46 -8.16 2.20 -3.84
C TYR A 46 -8.89 1.29 -2.84
N GLN A 47 -8.75 1.56 -1.54
CA GLN A 47 -9.44 0.80 -0.49
C GLN A 47 -10.94 1.09 -0.46
N TRP A 48 -11.35 2.29 -0.85
CA TRP A 48 -12.73 2.77 -0.73
C TRP A 48 -13.52 2.71 -2.04
N ILE A 49 -12.84 2.70 -3.19
CA ILE A 49 -13.48 2.67 -4.52
C ILE A 49 -14.57 1.59 -4.62
N PRO A 50 -14.37 0.32 -4.20
CA PRO A 50 -15.42 -0.71 -4.31
C PRO A 50 -16.68 -0.36 -3.52
N PHE A 51 -16.54 0.20 -2.32
CA PHE A 51 -17.67 0.60 -1.49
C PHE A 51 -18.39 1.81 -2.10
N ILE A 52 -17.64 2.81 -2.54
CA ILE A 52 -18.20 4.00 -3.18
C ILE A 52 -18.99 3.60 -4.43
N LEU A 53 -18.42 2.76 -5.30
CA LEU A 53 -19.08 2.28 -6.51
C LEU A 53 -20.32 1.43 -6.20
N CYS A 54 -20.33 0.70 -5.09
CA CYS A 54 -21.50 -0.06 -4.63
C CYS A 54 -22.63 0.87 -4.17
N PHE A 55 -22.31 1.96 -3.45
CA PHE A 55 -23.29 2.91 -2.91
C PHE A 55 -23.67 4.05 -3.86
N LEU A 56 -22.94 4.26 -4.96
CA LEU A 56 -23.21 5.29 -5.97
C LEU A 56 -24.33 4.88 -6.96
N ARG A 57 -25.10 3.84 -6.63
CA ARG A 57 -26.26 3.37 -7.41
C ARG A 57 -27.55 3.98 -6.89
#